data_AF-A0A9Y0ZGJ2-F1
#
_entry.id   AF-A0A9Y0ZGJ2-F1
#
_cell.length_a   1.000
_cell.length_b   1.000
_cell.length_c   1.000
_cell.angle_alpha   90.00
_cell.angle_beta   90.00
_cell.angle_gamma   90.00
#
_symmetry.space_group_name_H-M   'P 1'
#
loop_
_entity.id
_entity.type
_entity.pdbx_description
1 polymer ?
#
loop_
_entity_poly.entity_id
_entity_poly.type
_entity_poly.pdbx_seq_one_letter_code
_entity_poly.pdbx_strand_id
1 'polypeptide(L)'
;MAMLEGVHRVLKSDGIFISITFGQPHFRRPFFHNPKFTWSVEWSTFGETFHYFFYTLRKGRRSSSVGVASGEKCEMSSICLLHEELEGEDYIFRTTIDGMD
;
A
#
# COMPACT_ATOMS: atom_id res chain seq x y z
N MET A 1 -11.64 1.51 13.78
CA MET A 1 -10.27 1.81 14.28
C MET A 1 -9.56 0.61 14.89
N ALA A 2 -10.24 -0.30 15.61
CA ALA A 2 -9.62 -1.42 16.33
C ALA A 2 -8.62 -2.27 15.50
N MET A 3 -8.90 -2.48 14.21
CA MET A 3 -8.00 -3.20 13.31
C MET A 3 -6.64 -2.50 13.15
N LEU A 4 -6.63 -1.19 12.85
CA LEU A 4 -5.39 -0.43 12.68
C LEU A 4 -4.60 -0.31 13.99
N GLU A 5 -5.29 -0.19 15.12
CA GLU A 5 -4.67 -0.23 16.45
C GLU A 5 -4.03 -1.60 16.74
N GLY A 6 -4.69 -2.70 16.35
CA GLY A 6 -4.14 -4.04 16.44
C GLY A 6 -2.88 -4.21 15.58
N VAL A 7 -2.95 -3.79 14.31
CA VAL A 7 -1.81 -3.83 13.37
C VAL A 7 -0.64 -3.00 13.91
N HIS A 8 -0.89 -1.75 14.30
CA HIS A 8 0.17 -0.89 14.83
C HIS A 8 0.82 -1.48 16.07
N ARG A 9 0.06 -2.11 16.97
CA ARG A 9 0.58 -2.77 18.17
C ARG A 9 1.53 -3.93 17.85
N VAL A 10 1.18 -4.79 16.90
CA VAL A 10 1.96 -6.01 16.60
C VAL A 10 3.17 -5.76 15.69
N LEU A 11 3.18 -4.66 14.94
CA LEU A 11 4.34 -4.28 14.14
C LEU A 11 5.55 -3.97 15.03
N LYS A 12 6.70 -4.56 14.70
CA LYS A 12 8.01 -4.18 15.26
C LYS A 12 8.41 -2.75 14.84
N SER A 13 9.46 -2.21 15.45
CA SER A 13 10.11 -0.98 14.97
C SER A 13 10.50 -1.12 13.51
N ASP A 14 10.26 -0.09 12.70
CA ASP A 14 10.42 -0.09 11.23
C ASP A 14 9.60 -1.17 10.50
N GLY A 15 8.63 -1.81 11.16
CA GLY A 15 7.70 -2.75 10.54
C GLY A 15 6.83 -2.06 9.48
N ILE A 16 6.51 -2.80 8.41
CA ILE A 16 5.76 -2.31 7.26
C ILE A 16 4.37 -2.96 7.26
N PHE A 17 3.33 -2.14 7.12
CA PHE A 17 1.98 -2.57 6.83
C PHE A 17 1.60 -2.10 5.43
N ILE A 18 1.13 -3.04 4.61
CA ILE A 18 0.68 -2.79 3.24
C ILE A 18 -0.85 -2.96 3.22
N SER A 19 -1.56 -1.94 2.75
CA SER A 19 -3.01 -1.99 2.55
C SER A 19 -3.32 -1.78 1.07
N ILE A 20 -3.95 -2.77 0.44
CA ILE A 20 -4.36 -2.71 -0.97
C ILE A 20 -5.87 -2.57 -1.02
N THR A 21 -6.39 -1.56 -1.71
CA THR A 21 -7.84 -1.30 -1.74
C THR A 21 -8.24 -0.42 -2.92
N PHE A 22 -9.50 -0.51 -3.36
CA PHE A 22 -10.13 0.48 -4.23
C PHE A 22 -10.39 1.83 -3.57
N GLY A 23 -10.24 1.91 -2.24
CA GLY A 23 -10.48 3.14 -1.48
C GLY A 23 -9.47 4.23 -1.84
N GLN A 24 -9.96 5.33 -2.42
CA GLN A 24 -9.14 6.48 -2.80
C GLN A 24 -8.47 7.16 -1.59
N PRO A 25 -7.31 7.82 -1.78
CA PRO A 25 -6.55 8.45 -0.70
C PRO A 25 -7.36 9.47 0.09
N HIS A 26 -8.28 10.17 -0.56
CA HIS A 26 -9.15 11.13 0.11
C HIS A 26 -9.94 10.51 1.27
N PHE A 27 -10.42 9.28 1.12
CA PHE A 27 -11.17 8.56 2.15
C PHE A 27 -10.28 7.80 3.13
N ARG A 28 -9.12 7.30 2.67
CA ARG A 28 -8.26 6.43 3.48
C ARG A 28 -7.26 7.18 4.34
N ARG A 29 -6.70 8.29 3.85
CA ARG A 29 -5.67 9.09 4.55
C ARG A 29 -6.08 9.55 5.95
N PRO A 30 -7.32 10.00 6.22
CA PRO A 30 -7.74 10.41 7.56
C PRO A 30 -7.58 9.31 8.62
N PHE A 31 -7.76 8.04 8.24
CA PHE A 31 -7.58 6.91 9.16
C PHE A 31 -6.11 6.65 9.46
N PHE A 32 -5.24 6.72 8.44
CA PHE A 32 -3.82 6.42 8.58
C PHE A 32 -3.03 7.54 9.27
N HIS A 33 -3.40 8.80 9.06
CA HIS A 33 -2.74 9.97 9.66
C HIS A 33 -3.19 10.26 11.11
N ASN A 34 -4.03 9.42 11.70
CA ASN A 34 -4.46 9.60 13.07
C ASN A 34 -3.24 9.76 14.01
N PRO A 35 -3.20 10.77 14.90
CA PRO A 35 -2.04 11.06 15.75
C PRO A 35 -1.63 9.91 16.67
N LYS A 36 -2.51 8.94 16.93
CA LYS A 36 -2.19 7.73 17.69
C LYS A 36 -1.14 6.84 17.03
N PHE A 37 -1.00 6.91 15.70
CA PHE A 37 -0.09 6.02 14.97
C PHE A 37 1.24 6.69 14.68
N THR A 38 2.36 5.99 14.82
CA THR A 38 3.70 6.56 14.59
C THR A 38 4.27 6.27 13.19
N TRP A 39 3.46 5.70 12.29
CA TRP A 39 3.93 5.33 10.96
C TRP A 39 3.97 6.53 9.99
N SER A 40 4.86 6.47 8.99
CA SER A 40 4.70 7.23 7.74
C SER A 40 3.67 6.55 6.84
N VAL A 41 3.13 7.29 5.87
CA VAL A 41 2.15 6.77 4.91
C VAL A 41 2.55 7.24 3.52
N GLU A 42 2.80 6.29 2.64
CA GLU A 42 3.05 6.49 1.22
C GLU A 42 1.97 5.72 0.45
N TRP A 43 1.61 6.18 -0.75
CA TRP A 43 0.73 5.40 -1.61
C TRP A 43 1.05 5.55 -3.09
N SER A 44 0.77 4.48 -3.83
CA SER A 44 0.83 4.42 -5.29
C SER A 44 -0.45 3.81 -5.85
N THR A 45 -0.66 3.99 -7.15
CA THR A 45 -1.77 3.37 -7.89
C THR A 45 -1.26 2.22 -8.74
N PHE A 46 -2.04 1.15 -8.84
CA PHE A 46 -1.75 0.00 -9.69
C PHE A 46 -2.96 -0.34 -10.58
N GLY A 47 -2.69 -0.75 -11.82
CA GLY A 47 -3.69 -1.09 -12.84
C GLY A 47 -4.01 0.04 -13.82
N GLU A 48 -4.26 -0.30 -15.09
CA GLU A 48 -4.55 0.67 -16.17
C GLU A 48 -6.02 1.11 -16.21
N THR A 49 -6.97 0.19 -16.05
CA THR A 49 -8.42 0.49 -16.16
C THR A 49 -9.11 0.65 -14.81
N PHE A 50 -8.67 -0.11 -13.79
CA PHE A 50 -9.19 -0.03 -12.43
C PHE A 50 -8.03 0.22 -11.47
N HIS A 51 -7.90 1.47 -11.00
CA HIS A 51 -6.80 1.83 -10.12
C HIS A 51 -7.04 1.29 -8.70
N TYR A 52 -6.30 0.27 -8.32
CA TYR A 52 -6.10 -0.07 -6.92
C TYR A 52 -5.12 0.91 -6.29
N PHE A 53 -5.31 1.20 -5.00
CA PHE A 53 -4.39 2.01 -4.20
C PHE A 53 -3.60 1.11 -3.26
N PHE A 54 -2.28 1.17 -3.39
CA PHE A 54 -1.32 0.53 -2.51
C PHE A 54 -0.88 1.55 -1.47
N TYR A 55 -1.18 1.31 -0.20
CA TYR A 55 -0.70 2.15 0.90
C TYR A 55 0.41 1.41 1.63
N THR A 56 1.58 2.04 1.72
CA THR A 56 2.75 1.54 2.46
C THR A 56 2.89 2.36 3.74
N LEU A 57 2.71 1.71 4.88
CA LEU A 57 2.77 2.33 6.21
C LEU A 57 3.98 1.80 6.98
N ARG A 58 4.93 2.66 7.33
CA ARG A 58 6.19 2.26 7.99
C ARG A 58 6.24 2.78 9.43
N LYS A 59 6.17 1.88 10.41
CA LYS A 59 6.10 2.24 11.84
C LYS A 59 7.38 2.92 12.32
N GLY A 60 7.24 4.06 13.01
CA GLY A 60 8.36 4.79 13.61
C GLY A 60 9.00 5.85 12.69
N ARG A 61 8.53 5.97 11.44
CA ARG A 61 9.07 6.92 10.45
C ARG A 61 8.19 8.13 10.17
N ARG A 62 7.26 8.48 11.06
CA ARG A 62 6.39 9.65 10.86
C ARG A 62 7.25 10.91 10.66
N SER A 63 7.25 11.47 9.44
CA SER A 63 7.85 12.77 9.15
C SER A 63 7.07 13.87 9.89
N SER A 64 7.79 14.80 10.51
CA SER A 64 7.23 16.00 11.15
C SER A 64 6.73 17.03 10.13
N SER A 65 7.14 16.92 8.87
CA SER A 65 6.54 17.68 7.78
C SER A 65 5.33 16.92 7.25
N VAL A 66 4.18 17.59 7.18
CA VAL A 66 3.05 17.20 6.32
C VAL A 66 3.51 17.42 4.87
N GLY A 67 4.53 16.68 4.46
CA GLY A 67 5.02 16.64 3.10
C GLY A 67 3.94 15.98 2.28
N VAL A 68 3.49 16.71 1.26
CA VAL A 68 2.68 16.18 0.18
C VAL A 68 3.33 14.87 -0.26
N ALA A 69 2.76 13.73 0.14
CA ALA A 69 3.12 12.44 -0.44
C ALA A 69 2.71 12.54 -1.90
N SER A 70 3.66 12.97 -2.73
CA SER A 70 3.56 12.99 -4.16
C SER A 70 3.23 11.56 -4.58
N GLY A 71 2.16 11.40 -5.34
CA GLY A 71 1.93 10.17 -6.06
C GLY A 71 3.07 10.00 -7.05
N GLU A 72 4.15 9.39 -6.60
CA GLU A 72 5.15 8.86 -7.51
C GLU A 72 4.45 7.71 -8.23
N LYS A 73 4.22 7.90 -9.53
CA LYS A 73 3.99 6.78 -10.44
C LYS A 73 5.22 5.89 -10.31
N CYS A 74 5.10 4.84 -9.51
CA CYS A 74 6.03 3.73 -9.59
C CYS A 74 5.83 3.16 -11.00
N GLU A 75 6.86 3.25 -11.84
CA GLU A 75 6.89 2.61 -13.15
C GLU A 75 6.92 1.10 -12.89
N MET A 76 5.74 0.53 -12.66
CA MET A 76 5.57 -0.90 -12.47
C MET A 76 5.31 -1.53 -13.82
N SER A 77 6.10 -2.58 -14.10
CA SER A 77 5.90 -3.52 -15.18
C SER A 77 4.42 -3.79 -15.37
N SER A 78 3.93 -3.59 -16.59
CA SER A 78 2.55 -3.81 -16.98
C SER A 78 2.18 -5.28 -16.75
N ILE A 79 1.65 -5.59 -15.57
CA ILE A 79 1.00 -6.86 -15.33
C ILE A 79 -0.33 -6.77 -16.06
N CYS A 80 -0.38 -7.31 -17.28
CA CYS A 80 -1.64 -7.50 -18.01
C CYS A 80 -2.53 -8.45 -17.21
N LEU A 81 -3.56 -7.90 -16.55
CA LEU A 81 -4.54 -8.68 -15.81
C LEU A 81 -5.62 -9.18 -16.78
N LEU A 82 -5.36 -10.29 -17.49
CA LEU A 82 -6.44 -11.03 -18.14
C LEU A 82 -7.30 -11.68 -17.05
N HIS A 83 -8.59 -11.35 -17.00
CA HIS A 83 -9.50 -11.77 -15.93
C HIS A 83 -9.55 -13.30 -15.75
N GLU A 84 -9.44 -14.04 -16.85
CA GLU A 84 -9.38 -15.52 -16.86
C GLU A 84 -8.13 -16.09 -16.19
N GLU A 85 -7.01 -15.34 -16.14
CA GLU A 85 -5.79 -15.79 -15.45
C GLU A 85 -5.84 -15.58 -13.93
N LEU A 86 -6.70 -14.68 -13.44
CA LEU A 86 -6.86 -14.37 -12.00
C LEU A 86 -7.60 -15.45 -11.22
N GLU A 87 -8.40 -16.27 -11.92
CA GLU A 87 -9.17 -17.36 -11.30
C GLU A 87 -8.35 -18.65 -11.16
N GLY A 88 -7.14 -18.70 -11.74
CA GLY A 88 -6.23 -19.83 -11.58
C GLY A 88 -5.62 -19.88 -10.17
N GLU A 89 -5.65 -21.06 -9.55
CA GLU A 89 -5.14 -21.24 -8.17
C GLU A 89 -3.64 -20.91 -8.02
N ASP A 90 -2.89 -20.98 -9.12
CA ASP A 90 -1.46 -20.71 -9.16
C ASP A 90 -1.11 -19.22 -9.40
N TYR A 91 -2.12 -18.34 -9.55
CA TYR A 91 -1.91 -16.94 -9.93
C TYR A 91 -1.03 -16.18 -8.92
N ILE A 92 -1.20 -16.43 -7.62
CA ILE A 92 -0.42 -15.76 -6.55
C ILE A 92 1.08 -16.08 -6.66
N PHE A 93 1.43 -17.27 -7.17
CA PHE A 93 2.82 -17.70 -7.33
C PHE A 93 3.45 -17.23 -8.64
N ARG A 94 2.64 -16.82 -9.63
CA ARG A 94 3.10 -16.30 -10.93
C ARG A 94 3.50 -14.83 -10.90
N THR A 95 3.10 -14.07 -9.87
CA THR A 95 3.66 -12.74 -9.58
C THR A 95 5.09 -12.88 -9.03
N THR A 96 5.99 -13.40 -9.85
CA THR A 96 7.43 -13.29 -9.61
C THR A 96 7.78 -11.82 -9.78
N ILE A 97 8.20 -11.16 -8.70
CA ILE A 97 8.92 -9.89 -8.78
C ILE A 97 10.29 -10.24 -9.35
N ASP A 98 10.37 -10.41 -10.67
CA ASP A 98 11.63 -10.57 -11.38
C ASP A 98 12.13 -9.18 -11.75
N GLY A 99 13.36 -8.86 -11.33
CA GLY A 99 14.11 -7.70 -11.82
C GLY A 99 14.19 -6.49 -10.89
N MET A 100 15.04 -6.57 -9.86
CA MET A 100 15.79 -5.41 -9.36
C MET A 100 17.23 -5.87 -9.06
N ASP A 101 18.08 -5.83 -10.08
CA ASP A 101 19.52 -5.59 -9.92
C ASP A 101 19.78 -4.09 -9.69
#